data_AF-A0A942LFW4-F1
#
_entry.id   AF-A0A942LFW4-F1
#
_cell.length_a   1.000
_cell.length_b   1.000
_cell.length_c   1.000
_cell.angle_alpha   90.00
_cell.angle_beta   90.00
_cell.angle_gamma   90.00
#
_symmetry.space_group_name_H-M   'P 1'
#
loop_
_entity.id
_entity.type
_entity.pdbx_description
1 polymer ?
#
loop_
_entity_poly.entity_id
_entity_poly.type
_entity_poly.pdbx_seq_one_letter_code
_entity_poly.pdbx_strand_id
1 'polypeptide(L)'
;MAIDWHKCKGGVWCDLFQLDLEHEFLRNLSGVYIVWSGTTEKSVLKVGSGLISTELKKERSDLAIQIFSHHGVYVSWAEVSALKRESVMLYLAEVLSPKLPINLPRTIPVKVDLPW
;
A
#
# COMPACT_ATOMS: atom_id res chain seq x y z
N MET A 1 -6.51 -13.67 8.34
CA MET A 1 -7.47 -13.56 7.22
C MET A 1 -6.65 -13.54 5.95
N ALA A 2 -6.96 -14.42 4.99
CA ALA A 2 -6.25 -14.41 3.70
C ALA A 2 -6.75 -13.22 2.87
N ILE A 3 -5.85 -12.53 2.20
CA ILE A 3 -6.14 -11.47 1.23
C ILE A 3 -5.23 -11.65 0.01
N ASP A 4 -5.75 -11.31 -1.16
CA ASP A 4 -5.02 -11.41 -2.41
C ASP A 4 -4.26 -10.12 -2.68
N TRP A 5 -2.93 -10.20 -2.62
CA TRP A 5 -2.05 -9.08 -2.95
C TRP A 5 -1.85 -8.99 -4.45
N HIS A 6 -2.25 -7.86 -5.02
CA HIS A 6 -2.13 -7.61 -6.45
C HIS A 6 -0.69 -7.25 -6.83
N LYS A 7 -0.26 -7.82 -7.96
CA LYS A 7 1.03 -7.57 -8.62
C LYS A 7 0.79 -7.02 -10.03
N CYS A 8 1.79 -6.34 -10.56
CA CYS A 8 1.79 -5.88 -11.95
C CYS A 8 1.98 -7.05 -12.92
N LYS A 9 1.71 -6.78 -14.20
CA LYS A 9 1.88 -7.76 -15.29
C LYS A 9 3.29 -8.36 -15.24
N GLY A 10 3.37 -9.68 -15.38
CA GLY A 10 4.64 -10.43 -15.26
C GLY A 10 4.99 -10.86 -13.83
N GLY A 11 4.08 -10.66 -12.86
CA GLY A 11 4.30 -11.11 -11.48
C GLY A 11 5.29 -10.26 -10.69
N VAL A 12 5.58 -9.05 -11.18
CA VAL A 12 6.47 -8.08 -10.55
C VAL A 12 5.68 -7.08 -9.70
N TRP A 13 6.33 -6.48 -8.71
CA TRP A 13 5.73 -5.39 -7.96
C TRP A 13 5.63 -4.13 -8.80
N CYS A 14 4.56 -3.37 -8.59
CA CYS A 14 4.28 -2.18 -9.35
C CYS A 14 5.11 -1.01 -8.85
N ASP A 15 5.86 -0.36 -9.75
CA ASP A 15 6.49 0.92 -9.47
C ASP A 15 5.40 2.00 -9.33
N LEU A 16 5.39 2.72 -8.20
CA LEU A 16 4.37 3.71 -7.87
C LEU A 16 4.34 4.88 -8.86
N PHE A 17 5.48 5.25 -9.45
CA PHE A 17 5.60 6.37 -10.37
C PHE A 17 5.28 5.99 -11.82
N GLN A 18 5.37 4.70 -12.16
CA GLN A 18 5.04 4.19 -13.50
C GLN A 18 3.65 3.55 -13.61
N LEU A 19 3.03 3.19 -12.48
CA LEU A 19 1.72 2.55 -12.45
C LEU A 19 0.63 3.43 -13.09
N ASP A 20 -0.18 2.87 -13.98
CA ASP A 20 -1.38 3.55 -14.47
C ASP A 20 -2.49 3.51 -13.39
N LEU A 21 -2.68 4.64 -12.71
CA LEU A 21 -3.70 4.80 -11.66
C LEU A 21 -5.09 5.15 -12.21
N GLU A 22 -5.23 5.37 -13.53
CA GLU A 22 -6.51 5.57 -14.20
C GLU A 22 -7.08 4.27 -14.79
N HIS A 23 -6.31 3.18 -14.74
CA HIS A 23 -6.73 1.88 -15.24
C HIS A 23 -8.04 1.42 -14.59
N GLU A 24 -8.96 0.85 -15.40
CA GLU A 24 -10.32 0.48 -14.97
C GLU A 24 -10.35 -0.43 -13.74
N PHE A 25 -9.38 -1.35 -13.66
CA PHE A 25 -9.20 -2.26 -12.53
C PHE A 25 -9.07 -1.54 -11.17
N LEU A 26 -8.51 -0.32 -11.15
CA LEU A 26 -8.30 0.45 -9.92
C LEU A 26 -9.39 1.48 -9.64
N ARG A 27 -10.31 1.71 -10.58
CA ARG A 27 -11.25 2.86 -10.55
C ARG A 27 -12.15 2.87 -9.31
N ASN A 28 -12.54 1.70 -8.79
CA ASN A 28 -13.40 1.56 -7.60
C ASN A 28 -12.84 0.57 -6.56
N LEU A 29 -11.57 0.19 -6.69
CA LEU A 29 -10.97 -0.81 -5.81
C LEU A 29 -10.74 -0.18 -4.44
N SER A 30 -11.42 -0.70 -3.41
CA SER A 30 -11.21 -0.29 -2.03
C SER A 30 -10.47 -1.34 -1.24
N GLY A 31 -9.51 -0.90 -0.43
CA GLY A 31 -8.76 -1.83 0.40
C GLY A 31 -7.61 -1.18 1.13
N VAL A 32 -6.51 -1.91 1.20
CA VAL A 32 -5.27 -1.49 1.88
C VAL A 32 -4.12 -1.46 0.89
N TYR A 33 -3.12 -0.62 1.17
CA TYR A 33 -1.89 -0.54 0.41
C TYR A 33 -0.66 -0.38 1.30
N ILE A 34 0.48 -0.79 0.77
CA ILE A 34 1.81 -0.64 1.35
C ILE A 34 2.68 0.02 0.29
N VAL A 35 3.25 1.19 0.60
CA VAL A 35 4.31 1.83 -0.18
C VAL A 35 5.65 1.47 0.45
N TRP A 36 6.58 0.98 -0.34
CA TRP A 36 7.90 0.55 0.11
C TRP A 36 8.97 0.86 -0.94
N SER A 37 10.22 0.96 -0.51
CA SER A 37 11.36 1.24 -1.38
C SER A 37 12.43 0.15 -1.29
N GLY A 38 13.27 0.08 -2.33
CA GLY A 38 14.38 -0.87 -2.43
C GLY A 38 13.95 -2.24 -2.97
N THR A 39 14.87 -2.97 -3.60
CA THR A 39 14.60 -4.30 -4.21
C THR A 39 15.12 -5.46 -3.37
N THR A 40 16.30 -5.30 -2.76
CA THR A 40 16.94 -6.32 -1.92
C THR A 40 16.55 -6.18 -0.44
N GLU A 41 16.60 -4.96 0.09
CA GLU A 41 16.16 -4.64 1.45
C GLU A 41 14.93 -3.74 1.37
N LYS A 42 13.75 -4.34 1.59
CA LYS A 42 12.48 -3.62 1.50
C LYS A 42 12.32 -2.72 2.71
N SER A 43 12.20 -1.42 2.45
CA SER A 43 11.93 -0.42 3.46
C SER A 43 10.47 0.03 3.33
N VAL A 44 9.61 -0.35 4.27
CA VAL A 44 8.21 0.10 4.28
C VAL A 44 8.17 1.59 4.61
N LEU A 45 7.70 2.39 3.65
CA LEU A 45 7.60 3.83 3.79
C LEU A 45 6.27 4.20 4.45
N LYS A 46 5.16 3.64 3.94
CA LYS A 46 3.82 4.01 4.37
C LYS A 46 2.83 2.87 4.19
N VAL A 47 1.83 2.83 5.06
CA VAL A 47 0.68 1.93 4.97
C VAL A 47 -0.57 2.79 5.02
N GLY A 48 -1.57 2.46 4.23
CA GLY A 48 -2.85 3.16 4.24
C GLY A 48 -4.01 2.30 3.77
N SER A 49 -5.21 2.89 3.82
CA SER A 49 -6.44 2.27 3.34
C SER A 49 -7.35 3.31 2.69
N GLY A 50 -8.24 2.87 1.80
CA GLY A 50 -9.16 3.76 1.10
C GLY A 50 -9.54 3.24 -0.27
N LEU A 51 -9.81 4.18 -1.19
CA LEU A 51 -9.87 3.89 -2.63
C LEU A 51 -8.45 3.90 -3.19
N ILE A 52 -7.99 2.77 -3.70
CA ILE A 52 -6.56 2.56 -4.01
C ILE A 52 -6.07 3.57 -5.04
N SER A 53 -6.78 3.80 -6.13
CA SER A 53 -6.39 4.80 -7.14
C SER A 53 -6.28 6.20 -6.53
N THR A 54 -7.24 6.63 -5.71
CA THR A 54 -7.24 7.94 -5.06
C THR A 54 -6.10 8.09 -4.06
N GLU A 55 -5.88 7.10 -3.20
CA GLU A 55 -4.84 7.16 -2.18
C GLU A 55 -3.45 7.12 -2.82
N LEU A 56 -3.21 6.24 -3.78
CA LEU A 56 -1.90 6.15 -4.45
C LEU A 56 -1.57 7.42 -5.26
N LYS A 57 -2.56 8.14 -5.78
CA LYS A 57 -2.34 9.47 -6.38
C LYS A 57 -1.80 10.48 -5.36
N LYS A 58 -2.35 10.48 -4.13
CA LYS A 58 -1.84 11.32 -3.03
C LYS A 58 -0.42 10.93 -2.67
N GLU A 59 -0.16 9.63 -2.52
CA GLU A 59 1.18 9.13 -2.19
C GLU A 59 2.21 9.44 -3.27
N ARG A 60 1.85 9.36 -4.56
CA ARG A 60 2.71 9.77 -5.67
C ARG A 60 3.09 11.25 -5.60
N SER A 61 2.19 12.10 -5.11
CA SER A 61 2.43 13.54 -4.95
C SER A 61 3.10 13.91 -3.62
N ASP A 62 3.30 12.96 -2.70
CA ASP A 62 3.91 13.21 -1.39
C ASP A 62 5.44 13.37 -1.52
N LEU A 63 5.95 14.55 -1.16
CA LEU A 63 7.39 14.84 -1.20
C LEU A 63 8.21 13.85 -0.37
N ALA A 64 7.67 13.39 0.78
CA ALA A 64 8.35 12.43 1.65
C ALA A 64 8.47 11.04 1.02
N ILE A 65 7.65 10.71 0.01
CA ILE A 65 7.78 9.49 -0.79
C ILE A 65 8.68 9.74 -2.00
N GLN A 66 8.53 10.89 -2.66
CA GLN A 66 9.33 11.24 -3.84
C GLN A 66 10.83 11.25 -3.58
N ILE A 67 11.29 11.62 -2.38
CA ILE A 67 12.70 11.54 -2.03
C ILE A 67 13.29 10.12 -2.16
N PHE A 68 12.46 9.07 -2.10
CA PHE A 68 12.90 7.68 -2.25
C PHE A 68 12.87 7.18 -3.70
N SER A 69 12.37 7.97 -4.66
CA SER A 69 12.21 7.56 -6.07
C SER A 69 13.48 7.00 -6.70
N HIS A 70 14.65 7.54 -6.35
CA HIS A 70 15.95 7.06 -6.84
C HIS A 70 16.34 5.65 -6.36
N HIS A 71 15.69 5.13 -5.31
CA HIS A 71 15.86 3.74 -4.84
C HIS A 71 14.84 2.76 -5.43
N GLY A 72 13.93 3.24 -6.28
CA GLY A 72 12.72 2.52 -6.66
C GLY A 72 11.69 2.55 -5.54
N VAL A 73 10.46 2.95 -5.89
CA VAL A 73 9.32 2.98 -4.97
C VAL A 73 8.23 2.11 -5.55
N TYR A 74 7.86 1.09 -4.78
CA TYR A 74 6.90 0.09 -5.18
C TYR A 74 5.67 0.15 -4.29
N VAL A 75 4.58 -0.41 -4.81
CA VAL A 75 3.34 -0.54 -4.08
C VAL A 75 2.81 -1.97 -4.15
N SER A 76 2.27 -2.43 -3.03
CA SER A 76 1.49 -3.66 -2.90
C SER A 76 0.11 -3.27 -2.36
N TRP A 77 -0.97 -3.74 -2.98
CA TRP A 77 -2.33 -3.48 -2.51
C TRP A 77 -3.19 -4.72 -2.57
N ALA A 78 -4.25 -4.73 -1.77
CA ALA A 78 -5.22 -5.81 -1.72
C ALA A 78 -6.62 -5.23 -1.52
N GLU A 79 -7.62 -5.82 -2.17
CA GLU A 79 -9.02 -5.46 -1.93
C GLU A 79 -9.44 -5.90 -0.53
N VAL A 80 -10.00 -4.97 0.25
CA VAL A 80 -10.51 -5.25 1.60
C VAL A 80 -11.77 -4.43 1.80
N SER A 81 -12.84 -5.10 2.21
CA SER A 81 -14.13 -4.46 2.48
C SER A 81 -13.97 -3.26 3.44
N ALA A 82 -14.77 -2.21 3.23
CA ALA A 82 -14.75 -1.01 4.07
C ALA A 82 -14.89 -1.29 5.57
N LEU A 83 -15.60 -2.37 5.93
CA LEU A 83 -15.80 -2.81 7.32
C LEU A 83 -14.52 -3.30 8.01
N LYS A 84 -13.50 -3.72 7.24
CA LYS A 84 -12.29 -4.35 7.77
C LYS A 84 -11.00 -3.61 7.42
N ARG A 85 -11.01 -2.73 6.41
CA ARG A 85 -9.79 -2.11 5.87
C ARG A 85 -8.98 -1.34 6.91
N GLU A 86 -9.64 -0.68 7.87
CA GLU A 86 -8.96 0.04 8.95
C GLU A 86 -8.30 -0.92 9.96
N SER A 87 -8.97 -2.02 10.31
CA SER A 87 -8.40 -3.06 11.18
C SER A 87 -7.21 -3.76 10.54
N VAL A 88 -7.26 -3.99 9.22
CA VAL A 88 -6.14 -4.53 8.46
C VAL A 88 -5.00 -3.52 8.36
N MET A 89 -5.31 -2.25 8.07
CA MET A 89 -4.30 -1.17 8.05
C MET A 89 -3.58 -1.06 9.39
N LEU A 90 -4.31 -1.12 10.52
CA LEU A 90 -3.71 -1.08 11.85
C LEU A 90 -2.75 -2.25 12.08
N TYR A 91 -3.17 -3.48 11.75
CA TYR A 91 -2.30 -4.65 11.84
C TYR A 91 -1.02 -4.49 11.00
N LEU A 92 -1.15 -4.03 9.76
CA LEU A 92 -0.01 -3.80 8.86
C LEU A 92 0.91 -2.71 9.41
N ALA A 93 0.37 -1.63 9.96
CA ALA A 93 1.13 -0.56 10.58
C ALA A 93 1.96 -1.06 11.78
N GLU A 94 1.34 -1.83 12.67
CA GLU A 94 2.00 -2.39 13.85
C GLU A 94 3.12 -3.37 13.48
N VAL A 95 2.87 -4.26 12.52
CA VAL A 95 3.84 -5.30 12.13
C VAL A 95 4.97 -4.74 11.27
N LEU A 96 4.67 -3.79 10.38
CA LEU A 96 5.64 -3.28 9.41
C LEU A 96 6.38 -2.04 9.85
N SER A 97 5.88 -1.32 10.86
CA SER A 97 6.53 -0.12 11.42
C SER A 97 6.97 0.88 10.34
N PRO A 98 6.03 1.43 9.54
CA PRO A 98 6.35 2.32 8.43
C PRO A 98 7.19 3.53 8.87
N LYS A 99 8.15 3.93 8.03
CA LYS A 99 9.06 5.04 8.32
C LYS A 99 8.37 6.40 8.35
N LEU A 100 7.35 6.59 7.52
CA LEU A 100 6.63 7.85 7.44
C LEU A 100 5.46 7.86 8.45
N PRO A 101 5.14 9.03 9.03
CA PRO A 101 4.02 9.16 9.94
C PRO A 101 2.70 8.69 9.32
N ILE A 102 1.90 7.98 10.11
CA ILE A 102 0.57 7.50 9.73
C ILE A 102 -0.44 7.84 10.81
N ASN A 103 -1.67 8.16 10.39
CA ASN A 103 -2.80 8.32 11.31
C ASN A 103 -3.39 6.94 11.58
N LEU A 104 -3.19 6.44 12.80
CA LEU A 104 -3.70 5.12 13.19
C LEU A 104 -5.20 5.18 13.51
N PRO A 105 -6.02 4.28 12.94
CA PRO A 105 -7.43 4.19 13.28
C PRO A 105 -7.62 3.62 14.69
N ARG A 106 -8.73 3.99 15.34
CA ARG A 106 -9.12 3.46 16.66
C ARG A 106 -9.96 2.20 16.50
N THR A 107 -9.30 1.09 16.23
CA THR A 107 -9.95 -0.21 15.99
C THR A 107 -9.10 -1.36 16.55
N ILE A 108 -9.59 -2.59 16.43
CA ILE A 108 -8.86 -3.82 16.78
C ILE A 108 -8.15 -4.33 15.52
N PRO A 109 -6.84 -4.65 15.57
CA PRO A 109 -6.10 -5.13 14.41
C PRO A 109 -6.62 -6.49 13.94
N VAL A 110 -6.68 -6.67 12.62
CA VAL A 110 -7.03 -7.96 11.98
C VAL A 110 -5.83 -8.46 11.22
N LYS A 111 -5.27 -9.58 11.69
CA LYS A 111 -4.12 -10.24 11.06
C LYS A 111 -4.43 -10.69 9.63
N VAL A 112 -3.52 -10.36 8.72
CA VAL A 112 -3.50 -10.82 7.32
C VAL A 112 -2.12 -11.34 6.93
N ASP A 113 -2.06 -12.10 5.85
CA ASP A 113 -0.79 -12.49 5.26
C ASP A 113 -0.11 -11.29 4.60
N LEU A 114 1.22 -11.24 4.66
CA LEU A 114 2.02 -10.15 4.08
C LEU A 114 2.27 -10.43 2.58
N PRO A 115 2.56 -9.40 1.76
CA PRO A 115 2.64 -9.58 0.31
C PRO A 115 3.80 -10.44 -0.20
N TRP A 116 4.78 -10.79 0.65
CA TRP A 116 6.05 -11.42 0.25
C TRP A 116 6.21 -12.86 0.70
#